data_AF-A0A1G0YB32-F1
#
_entry.id   AF-A0A1G0YB32-F1
#
_cell.length_a   1.000
_cell.length_b   1.000
_cell.length_c   1.000
_cell.angle_alpha   90.00
_cell.angle_beta   90.00
_cell.angle_gamma   90.00
#
_symmetry.space_group_name_H-M   'P 1'
#
loop_
_entity.id
_entity.type
_entity.pdbx_description
1 polymer ?
#
loop_
_entity_poly.entity_id
_entity_poly.type
_entity_poly.pdbx_seq_one_letter_code
_entity_poly.pdbx_strand_id
1 'polypeptide(L)'
;MKCSRLNLKLVLTVLSVSLLSSFVVLAQESPNIVQIRKVTGSKVATPQYQLLKGQVVARSLDWYQIVAHYETAPDWVDELSFTYYVLVKSKAGKFSLFKGDVTYVNIARGRHLSDIYLHPSTLARFGTVERVAVLINSQGRMLAMESLPSSNARWWEQSPVPPVDGLVLNRMETPFAMMNFDDYEAIKMRK
;
A
#
# COMPACT_ATOMS: atom_id res chain seq x y z
N MET A 1 -68.07 -28.27 -15.35
CA MET A 1 -69.20 -28.43 -14.41
C MET A 1 -68.69 -28.21 -13.00
N LYS A 2 -69.34 -27.32 -12.25
CA LYS A 2 -69.15 -27.12 -10.80
C LYS A 2 -69.50 -28.42 -10.07
N CYS A 3 -68.71 -28.81 -9.08
CA CYS A 3 -69.27 -29.44 -7.89
C CYS A 3 -68.41 -29.14 -6.67
N SER A 4 -69.09 -28.68 -5.64
CA SER A 4 -68.59 -28.23 -4.35
C SER A 4 -68.90 -29.27 -3.27
N ARG A 5 -68.35 -29.01 -2.08
CA ARG A 5 -68.66 -29.55 -0.74
C ARG A 5 -67.74 -30.66 -0.26
N LEU A 6 -67.41 -30.80 1.02
CA LEU A 6 -67.29 -29.94 2.20
C LEU A 6 -66.85 -30.91 3.32
N ASN A 7 -65.80 -30.59 4.08
CA ASN A 7 -65.48 -31.00 5.46
C ASN A 7 -65.53 -32.48 5.87
N LEU A 8 -64.45 -33.01 6.46
CA LEU A 8 -64.44 -33.34 7.91
C LEU A 8 -63.02 -33.64 8.44
N LYS A 9 -62.64 -32.80 9.42
CA LYS A 9 -61.55 -32.84 10.39
C LYS A 9 -60.80 -34.18 10.57
N LEU A 10 -59.47 -34.14 10.49
CA LEU A 10 -58.62 -34.82 11.47
C LEU A 10 -57.38 -33.98 11.77
N VAL A 11 -57.35 -33.46 12.99
CA VAL A 11 -56.25 -32.71 13.59
C VAL A 11 -55.15 -33.70 13.94
N LEU A 12 -53.94 -33.50 13.41
CA LEU A 12 -52.74 -34.04 14.04
C LEU A 12 -51.62 -33.00 13.95
N THR A 13 -51.44 -32.30 15.06
CA THR A 13 -50.41 -31.31 15.31
C THR A 13 -49.07 -32.04 15.50
N VAL A 14 -48.12 -31.85 14.58
CA VAL A 14 -46.71 -32.21 14.83
C VAL A 14 -45.91 -30.91 14.90
N LEU A 15 -45.41 -30.66 16.10
CA LEU A 15 -44.60 -29.53 16.53
C LEU A 15 -43.20 -29.62 15.87
N SER A 16 -43.01 -28.95 14.72
CA SER A 16 -41.69 -28.80 14.11
C SER A 16 -40.94 -27.65 14.77
N VAL A 17 -40.00 -27.97 15.65
CA VAL A 17 -39.10 -27.04 16.33
C VAL A 17 -38.15 -26.42 15.30
N SER A 18 -38.38 -25.16 14.95
CA SER A 18 -37.49 -24.34 14.14
C SER A 18 -36.26 -23.92 14.95
N LEU A 19 -35.14 -24.64 14.79
CA LEU A 19 -33.82 -24.18 15.22
C LEU A 19 -33.34 -23.07 14.28
N LEU A 20 -33.68 -21.82 14.60
CA LEU A 20 -33.02 -20.63 14.08
C LEU A 20 -31.62 -20.54 14.69
N SER A 21 -30.63 -21.10 13.98
CA SER A 21 -29.22 -20.87 14.29
C SER A 21 -28.86 -19.43 13.94
N SER A 22 -28.92 -18.54 14.94
CA SER A 22 -28.35 -17.21 14.85
C SER A 22 -26.84 -17.31 14.67
N PHE A 23 -26.35 -17.16 13.44
CA PHE A 23 -24.95 -16.86 13.19
C PHE A 23 -24.70 -15.45 13.73
N VAL A 24 -24.18 -15.38 14.96
CA VAL A 24 -23.62 -14.15 15.50
C VAL A 24 -22.33 -13.89 14.72
N VAL A 25 -22.42 -13.02 13.71
CA VAL A 25 -21.25 -12.40 13.09
C VAL A 25 -20.65 -11.48 14.15
N LEU A 26 -19.66 -11.97 14.88
CA LEU A 26 -18.80 -11.09 15.66
C LEU A 26 -18.06 -10.20 14.65
N ALA A 27 -18.47 -8.93 14.58
CA ALA A 27 -17.68 -7.90 13.94
C ALA A 27 -16.36 -7.80 14.72
N GLN A 28 -15.34 -8.50 14.22
CA GLN A 28 -14.01 -8.47 14.79
C GLN A 28 -13.44 -7.08 14.49
N GLU A 29 -13.53 -6.17 15.46
CA GLU A 29 -12.84 -4.88 15.42
C GLU A 29 -11.36 -5.20 15.24
N SER A 30 -10.86 -5.00 14.02
CA SER A 30 -9.49 -5.35 13.71
C SER A 30 -8.60 -4.49 14.58
N PRO A 31 -7.74 -5.09 15.43
CA PRO A 31 -6.83 -4.32 16.27
C PRO A 31 -6.07 -3.37 15.36
N ASN A 32 -5.99 -2.12 15.80
CA ASN A 32 -5.36 -1.04 15.07
C ASN A 32 -3.84 -1.24 15.06
N ILE A 33 -3.37 -2.22 14.27
CA ILE A 33 -1.99 -2.69 14.26
C ILE A 33 -1.07 -1.61 13.69
N VAL A 34 -1.51 -0.99 12.60
CA VAL A 34 -0.75 0.02 11.86
C VAL A 34 -1.67 1.04 11.22
N GLN A 35 -1.25 2.30 11.22
CA GLN A 35 -1.94 3.39 10.52
C GLN A 35 -0.96 4.18 9.67
N ILE A 36 -1.35 4.49 8.43
CA ILE A 36 -0.65 5.49 7.62
C ILE A 36 -1.15 6.86 8.07
N ARG A 37 -0.24 7.70 8.55
CA ARG A 37 -0.55 9.06 9.00
C ARG A 37 -0.56 10.04 7.85
N LYS A 38 0.35 9.87 6.90
CA LYS A 38 0.54 10.76 5.76
C LYS A 38 1.35 10.10 4.66
N VAL A 39 1.01 10.38 3.41
CA VAL A 39 1.87 10.13 2.25
C VAL A 39 2.33 11.48 1.70
N THR A 40 3.62 11.59 1.43
CA THR A 40 4.23 12.77 0.80
C THR A 40 5.01 12.36 -0.44
N GLY A 41 5.14 13.29 -1.38
CA GLY A 41 5.91 13.10 -2.60
C GLY A 41 6.66 14.39 -2.93
N SER A 42 7.97 14.29 -3.16
CA SER A 42 8.83 15.45 -3.41
C SER A 42 10.00 15.11 -4.33
N LYS A 43 10.57 16.14 -4.94
CA LYS A 43 11.85 16.00 -5.65
C LYS A 43 13.00 16.09 -4.66
N VAL A 44 13.95 15.18 -4.77
CA VAL A 44 15.17 15.17 -3.96
C VAL A 44 16.40 15.06 -4.85
N ALA A 45 17.41 15.88 -4.55
CA ALA A 45 18.65 15.90 -5.31
C ALA A 45 19.47 14.64 -5.03
N THR A 46 20.26 14.22 -6.01
CA THR A 46 21.22 13.13 -5.81
C THR A 46 22.21 13.53 -4.71
N PRO A 47 22.44 12.70 -3.68
CA PRO A 47 23.38 13.01 -2.60
C PRO A 47 24.79 13.19 -3.14
N GLN A 48 25.49 14.20 -2.63
CA GLN A 48 26.89 14.45 -2.98
C GLN A 48 27.79 13.92 -1.86
N TYR A 49 28.58 12.89 -2.16
CA TYR A 49 29.57 12.34 -1.24
C TYR A 49 30.93 12.99 -1.50
N GLN A 50 31.54 13.55 -0.46
CA GLN A 50 32.92 14.05 -0.56
C GLN A 50 33.88 12.88 -0.41
N LEU A 51 34.57 12.54 -1.50
CA LEU A 51 35.61 11.52 -1.51
C LEU A 51 36.97 12.15 -1.16
N LEU A 52 37.76 11.47 -0.32
CA LEU A 52 39.08 11.94 0.16
C LEU A 52 40.10 12.25 -0.96
N LYS A 53 39.85 11.85 -2.21
CA LYS A 53 40.78 11.99 -3.35
C LYS A 53 40.19 12.74 -4.55
N GLY A 54 39.39 13.79 -4.31
CA GLY A 54 39.18 14.87 -5.29
C GLY A 54 38.48 14.50 -6.60
N GLN A 55 37.69 13.42 -6.63
CA GLN A 55 36.87 13.14 -7.81
C GLN A 55 35.70 14.13 -7.89
N VAL A 56 35.56 14.74 -9.07
CA VAL A 56 34.43 15.60 -9.41
C VAL A 56 33.16 14.76 -9.38
N VAL A 57 32.25 15.09 -8.46
CA VAL A 57 30.96 14.42 -8.34
C VAL A 57 30.10 14.80 -9.55
N ALA A 58 29.57 13.77 -10.22
CA ALA A 58 28.71 13.88 -11.38
C ALA A 58 27.44 14.72 -11.10
N ARG A 59 26.80 15.19 -12.18
CA ARG A 59 25.53 15.96 -12.17
C ARG A 59 24.57 15.50 -11.07
N SER A 60 24.10 16.45 -10.26
CA SER A 60 22.97 16.19 -9.36
C SER A 60 21.70 16.14 -10.18
N LEU A 61 21.03 14.99 -10.20
CA LEU A 61 19.72 14.82 -10.83
C LEU A 61 18.64 14.77 -9.77
N ASP A 62 17.45 15.26 -10.12
CA ASP A 62 16.26 15.22 -9.27
C ASP A 62 15.58 13.86 -9.36
N TRP A 63 15.63 13.13 -8.25
CA TRP A 63 14.81 11.95 -8.01
C TRP A 63 13.43 12.38 -7.50
N TYR A 64 12.43 11.51 -7.63
CA TYR A 64 11.15 11.72 -6.95
C TYR A 64 11.03 10.72 -5.81
N GLN A 65 11.03 11.21 -4.57
CA GLN A 65 10.87 10.42 -3.37
C GLN A 65 9.40 10.42 -2.94
N ILE A 66 8.91 9.27 -2.54
CA ILE A 66 7.58 9.11 -1.93
C ILE A 66 7.78 8.54 -0.55
N VAL A 67 7.28 9.24 0.48
CA VAL A 67 7.43 8.84 1.88
C VAL A 67 6.05 8.61 2.50
N ALA A 68 5.83 7.41 3.03
CA ALA A 68 4.72 7.06 3.88
C ALA A 68 5.16 7.15 5.34
N HIS A 69 4.52 8.05 6.09
CA HIS A 69 4.65 8.13 7.53
C HIS A 69 3.61 7.20 8.14
N TYR A 70 4.04 6.25 8.97
CA TYR A 70 3.14 5.30 9.59
C TYR A 70 3.43 5.13 11.08
N GLU A 71 2.46 4.58 11.80
CA GLU A 71 2.54 4.35 13.23
C GLU A 71 2.06 2.94 13.55
N THR A 72 2.79 2.24 14.42
CA THR A 72 2.49 0.87 14.87
C THR A 72 2.07 0.87 16.34
N ALA A 73 1.04 0.09 16.68
CA ALA A 73 0.54 -0.02 18.05
C ALA A 73 1.08 -1.22 18.86
N PRO A 74 1.32 -2.42 18.28
CA PRO A 74 1.97 -3.53 19.00
C PRO A 74 3.40 -3.17 19.42
N ASP A 75 3.91 -3.81 20.49
CA ASP A 75 5.30 -3.63 20.94
C ASP A 75 6.30 -3.98 19.84
N TRP A 76 6.01 -5.06 19.11
CA TRP A 76 6.76 -5.53 17.95
C TRP A 76 5.81 -6.00 16.85
N VAL A 77 6.19 -5.72 15.61
CA VAL A 77 5.56 -6.24 14.40
C VAL A 77 6.65 -6.93 13.58
N ASP A 78 6.47 -8.23 13.35
CA ASP A 78 7.50 -9.06 12.70
C ASP A 78 7.76 -8.62 11.26
N GLU A 79 6.70 -8.33 10.50
CA GLU A 79 6.78 -8.03 9.08
C GLU A 79 5.63 -7.14 8.59
N LEU A 80 5.99 -6.08 7.86
CA LEU A 80 5.06 -5.22 7.13
C LEU A 80 5.53 -5.06 5.68
N SER A 81 4.66 -5.42 4.73
CA SER A 81 4.89 -5.25 3.30
C SER A 81 4.14 -4.03 2.80
N PHE A 82 4.90 -3.07 2.25
CA PHE A 82 4.37 -1.88 1.62
C PHE A 82 4.28 -2.11 0.11
N THR A 83 3.13 -1.87 -0.49
CA THR A 83 2.95 -1.83 -1.94
C THR A 83 2.61 -0.42 -2.37
N TYR A 84 3.35 0.08 -3.34
CA TYR A 84 3.19 1.40 -3.90
C TYR A 84 2.69 1.31 -5.33
N TYR A 85 1.66 2.10 -5.63
CA TYR A 85 1.19 2.36 -6.98
C TYR A 85 1.42 3.82 -7.31
N VAL A 86 2.11 4.09 -8.42
CA VAL A 86 2.47 5.45 -8.83
C VAL A 86 1.94 5.72 -10.23
N LEU A 87 0.98 6.64 -10.33
CA LEU A 87 0.44 7.11 -11.59
C LEU A 87 1.28 8.27 -12.10
N VAL A 88 1.84 8.12 -13.29
CA VAL A 88 2.66 9.13 -13.96
C VAL A 88 1.94 9.62 -15.21
N LYS A 89 1.92 10.93 -15.40
CA LYS A 89 1.31 11.60 -16.55
C LYS A 89 2.38 12.25 -17.42
N SER A 90 2.42 11.85 -18.68
CA SER A 90 3.28 12.47 -19.69
C SER A 90 2.74 13.84 -20.13
N LYS A 91 3.60 14.66 -20.74
CA LYS A 91 3.18 15.94 -21.35
C LYS A 91 2.10 15.78 -22.42
N ALA A 92 2.08 14.64 -23.10
CA ALA A 92 1.08 14.28 -24.11
C ALA A 92 -0.25 13.77 -23.51
N GLY A 93 -0.38 13.74 -22.18
CA GLY A 93 -1.59 13.28 -21.49
C GLY A 93 -1.72 11.76 -21.32
N LYS A 94 -0.75 10.97 -21.82
CA LYS A 94 -0.72 9.51 -21.59
C LYS A 94 -0.36 9.20 -20.13
N PHE A 95 -1.10 8.28 -19.52
CA PHE A 95 -0.84 7.75 -18.19
C PHE A 95 0.01 6.47 -18.24
N SER A 96 0.88 6.30 -17.25
CA SER A 96 1.61 5.06 -16.96
C SER A 96 1.47 4.75 -15.48
N LEU A 97 1.18 3.49 -15.16
CA LEU A 97 1.04 3.03 -13.78
C LEU A 97 2.26 2.20 -13.42
N PHE A 98 2.98 2.60 -12.38
CA PHE A 98 4.11 1.83 -11.86
C PHE A 98 3.76 1.19 -10.54
N LYS A 99 4.36 0.03 -10.28
CA LYS A 99 4.24 -0.70 -9.04
C LYS A 99 5.61 -0.98 -8.47
N GLY A 100 5.72 -0.89 -7.16
CA GLY A 100 6.87 -1.35 -6.40
C GLY A 100 6.47 -1.75 -5.00
N ASP A 101 7.35 -2.47 -4.33
CA ASP A 101 7.11 -2.95 -2.97
C ASP A 101 8.41 -3.01 -2.17
N VAL A 102 8.26 -2.83 -0.87
CA VAL A 102 9.32 -2.95 0.12
C VAL A 102 8.74 -3.63 1.35
N THR A 103 9.50 -4.53 1.96
CA THR A 103 9.07 -5.23 3.17
C THR A 103 10.05 -4.92 4.29
N TYR A 104 9.52 -4.47 5.42
CA TYR A 104 10.27 -4.21 6.64
C TYR A 104 10.06 -5.32 7.64
N VAL A 105 11.07 -5.54 8.49
CA VAL A 105 11.04 -6.57 9.54
C VAL A 105 11.47 -6.00 10.89
N ASN A 106 11.01 -6.65 11.96
CA ASN A 106 11.34 -6.29 13.35
C ASN A 106 10.99 -4.84 13.70
N ILE A 107 9.78 -4.40 13.35
CA ILE A 107 9.35 -3.02 13.56
C ILE A 107 8.85 -2.86 14.99
N ALA A 108 9.47 -1.97 15.77
CA ALA A 108 9.04 -1.67 17.13
C ALA A 108 7.74 -0.83 17.16
N ARG A 109 7.11 -0.70 18.33
CA ARG A 109 6.04 0.30 18.54
C ARG A 109 6.56 1.71 18.23
N GLY A 110 5.79 2.50 17.50
CA GLY A 110 6.02 3.93 17.40
C GLY A 110 5.82 4.48 15.99
N ARG A 111 6.55 5.55 15.68
CA ARG A 111 6.45 6.26 14.40
C ARG A 111 7.61 5.88 13.51
N HIS A 112 7.28 5.66 12.24
CA HIS A 112 8.18 5.06 11.27
C HIS A 112 8.01 5.70 9.91
N LEU A 113 9.01 5.49 9.07
CA LEU A 113 9.03 5.93 7.68
C LEU A 113 9.19 4.74 6.74
N SER A 114 8.46 4.77 5.64
CA SER A 114 8.65 3.89 4.50
C SER A 114 8.76 4.74 3.26
N ASP A 115 9.71 4.44 2.39
CA ASP A 115 9.85 5.20 1.16
C ASP A 115 10.33 4.41 -0.04
N ILE A 116 10.07 5.03 -1.18
CA ILE A 116 10.45 4.55 -2.50
C ILE A 116 10.85 5.74 -3.36
N TYR A 117 11.50 5.45 -4.47
CA TYR A 117 12.03 6.44 -5.38
C TYR A 117 11.70 6.12 -6.83
N LEU A 118 11.53 7.16 -7.62
CA LEU A 118 11.60 7.08 -9.08
C LEU A 118 12.90 7.71 -9.57
N HIS A 119 13.61 6.99 -10.44
CA HIS A 119 14.83 7.46 -11.07
C HIS A 119 14.57 8.68 -11.98
N PRO A 120 15.48 9.67 -12.06
CA PRO A 120 15.35 10.84 -12.92
C PRO A 120 15.04 10.51 -14.39
N SER A 121 15.70 9.48 -14.95
CA SER A 121 15.44 9.01 -16.33
C SER A 121 14.03 8.44 -16.51
N THR A 122 13.44 7.83 -15.48
CA THR A 122 12.05 7.36 -15.51
C THR A 122 11.11 8.56 -15.63
N LEU A 123 11.33 9.60 -14.83
CA LEU A 123 10.56 10.85 -14.89
C LEU A 123 10.74 11.55 -16.24
N ALA A 124 11.96 11.59 -16.77
CA ALA A 124 12.24 12.18 -18.08
C ALA A 124 11.50 11.45 -19.22
N ARG A 125 11.37 10.12 -19.13
CA ARG A 125 10.71 9.29 -20.15
C ARG A 125 9.19 9.30 -20.04
N PHE A 126 8.65 9.24 -18.83
CA PHE A 126 7.21 8.98 -18.61
C PHE A 126 6.43 10.21 -18.13
N GLY A 127 7.10 11.20 -17.55
CA GLY A 127 6.51 12.46 -17.12
C GLY A 127 6.51 12.65 -15.60
N THR A 128 5.49 13.32 -15.09
CA THR A 128 5.40 13.72 -13.68
C THR A 128 4.45 12.84 -12.91
N VAL A 129 4.74 12.63 -11.62
CA VAL A 129 3.85 11.89 -10.72
C VAL A 129 2.55 12.69 -10.52
N GLU A 130 1.44 12.03 -10.80
CA GLU A 130 0.08 12.58 -10.67
C GLU A 130 -0.58 12.07 -9.38
N ARG A 131 -0.48 10.76 -9.11
CA ARG A 131 -1.06 10.11 -7.94
C ARG A 131 -0.15 9.03 -7.38
N VAL A 132 -0.25 8.81 -6.08
CA VAL A 132 0.41 7.72 -5.37
C VAL A 132 -0.61 7.02 -4.49
N ALA A 133 -0.53 5.71 -4.39
CA ALA A 133 -1.23 4.94 -3.38
C ALA A 133 -0.24 4.02 -2.67
N VAL A 134 -0.42 3.90 -1.35
CA VAL A 134 0.41 3.09 -0.48
C VAL A 134 -0.51 2.14 0.28
N LEU A 135 -0.22 0.87 0.20
CA LEU A 135 -0.94 -0.20 0.89
C LEU A 135 0.03 -0.88 1.85
N ILE A 136 -0.38 -1.08 3.09
CA ILE A 136 0.36 -1.87 4.06
C ILE A 136 -0.36 -3.21 4.23
N ASN A 137 0.37 -4.29 3.97
CA ASN A 137 -0.08 -5.65 4.14
C ASN A 137 0.76 -6.35 5.21
N SER A 138 0.13 -7.26 5.96
CA SER A 138 0.83 -8.22 6.80
C SER A 138 0.12 -9.57 6.71
N GLN A 139 0.87 -10.65 6.55
CA GLN A 139 0.33 -12.01 6.43
C GLN A 139 -0.77 -12.15 5.35
N GLY A 140 -0.61 -11.44 4.23
CA GLY A 140 -1.58 -11.45 3.12
C GLY A 140 -2.86 -10.64 3.35
N ARG A 141 -2.99 -9.96 4.50
CA ARG A 141 -4.13 -9.08 4.81
C ARG A 141 -3.72 -7.62 4.71
N MET A 142 -4.52 -6.83 4.02
CA MET A 142 -4.37 -5.37 3.99
C MET A 142 -4.77 -4.77 5.33
N LEU A 143 -3.85 -4.06 5.96
CA LEU A 143 -4.02 -3.42 7.26
C LEU A 143 -4.34 -1.93 7.14
N ALA A 144 -3.69 -1.23 6.20
CA ALA A 144 -3.87 0.19 6.00
C ALA A 144 -3.66 0.58 4.53
N MET A 145 -4.23 1.72 4.15
CA MET A 145 -4.16 2.26 2.79
C MET A 145 -4.28 3.78 2.84
N GLU A 146 -3.48 4.47 2.03
CA GLU A 146 -3.57 5.93 1.87
C GLU A 146 -3.15 6.32 0.45
N SER A 147 -3.62 7.47 -0.02
CA SER A 147 -3.24 8.02 -1.33
C SER A 147 -2.68 9.44 -1.23
N LEU A 148 -2.00 9.86 -2.28
CA LEU A 148 -1.62 11.25 -2.54
C LEU A 148 -2.16 11.63 -3.93
N PRO A 149 -3.12 12.58 -4.05
CA PRO A 149 -3.87 13.21 -2.94
C PRO A 149 -4.70 12.18 -2.16
N SER A 150 -5.02 12.51 -0.90
CA SER A 150 -5.73 11.59 0.00
C SER A 150 -7.08 11.16 -0.60
N SER A 151 -7.33 9.86 -0.58
CA SER A 151 -8.52 9.25 -1.16
C SER A 151 -8.70 7.83 -0.65
N ASN A 152 -9.95 7.45 -0.42
CA ASN A 152 -10.35 6.07 -0.13
C ASN A 152 -10.61 5.25 -1.41
N ALA A 153 -10.52 5.87 -2.59
CA ALA A 153 -10.76 5.19 -3.86
C ALA A 153 -9.54 4.37 -4.28
N ARG A 154 -9.76 3.11 -4.66
CA ARG A 154 -8.72 2.20 -5.20
C ARG A 154 -8.50 2.42 -6.69
N TRP A 155 -8.11 3.64 -7.05
CA TRP A 155 -7.99 4.06 -8.45
C TRP A 155 -6.96 3.25 -9.24
N TRP A 156 -5.97 2.62 -8.59
CA TRP A 156 -4.98 1.76 -9.24
C TRP A 156 -5.60 0.45 -9.74
N GLU A 157 -6.66 -0.06 -9.11
CA GLU A 157 -7.39 -1.26 -9.55
C GLU A 157 -8.28 -0.96 -10.76
N GLN A 158 -8.67 0.31 -10.94
CA GLN A 158 -9.56 0.78 -12.01
C GLN A 158 -8.78 1.36 -13.20
N SER A 159 -7.44 1.35 -13.13
CA SER A 159 -6.59 1.88 -14.20
C SER A 159 -6.75 1.06 -15.47
N PRO A 160 -7.01 1.67 -16.64
CA PRO A 160 -7.03 0.96 -17.91
C PRO A 160 -5.64 0.50 -18.35
N VAL A 161 -4.58 1.01 -17.71
CA VAL A 161 -3.19 0.64 -17.98
C VAL A 161 -2.70 -0.30 -16.88
N PRO A 162 -2.17 -1.49 -17.22
CA PRO A 162 -1.65 -2.42 -16.23
C PRO A 162 -0.42 -1.83 -15.50
N PRO A 163 -0.22 -2.15 -14.21
CA PRO A 163 0.97 -1.73 -13.50
C PRO A 163 2.25 -2.33 -14.09
N VAL A 164 3.31 -1.53 -14.19
CA VAL A 164 4.64 -1.94 -14.61
C VAL A 164 5.56 -1.98 -13.39
N ASP A 165 6.19 -3.12 -13.15
CA ASP A 165 7.16 -3.32 -12.07
C ASP A 165 8.58 -2.83 -12.46
N GLY A 166 9.47 -2.71 -11.47
CA GLY A 166 10.91 -2.45 -11.69
C GLY A 166 11.30 -1.00 -11.97
N LEU A 167 10.35 -0.07 -11.97
CA LEU A 167 10.61 1.37 -12.13
C LEU A 167 10.47 2.17 -10.83
N VAL A 168 9.87 1.55 -9.82
CA VAL A 168 9.75 2.04 -8.45
C VAL A 168 10.81 1.32 -7.63
N LEU A 169 11.75 2.09 -7.08
CA LEU A 169 12.94 1.57 -6.42
C LEU A 169 12.82 1.76 -4.91
N ASN A 170 13.18 0.74 -4.14
CA ASN A 170 13.32 0.88 -2.69
C ASN A 170 14.61 1.65 -2.35
N ARG A 171 14.74 2.16 -1.11
CA ARG A 171 15.92 2.92 -0.67
C ARG A 171 17.25 2.23 -1.01
N MET A 172 17.37 0.92 -0.81
CA MET A 172 18.63 0.17 -0.99
C MET A 172 19.07 0.08 -2.46
N GLU A 173 18.16 0.34 -3.40
CA GLU A 173 18.42 0.37 -4.84
C GLU A 173 18.82 1.78 -5.33
N THR A 174 19.03 2.72 -4.42
CA THR A 174 19.23 4.14 -4.73
C THR A 174 20.47 4.72 -4.05
N PRO A 175 20.96 5.88 -4.52
CA PRO A 175 22.03 6.62 -3.83
C PRO A 175 21.71 7.08 -2.40
N PHE A 176 20.44 6.96 -1.96
CA PHE A 176 19.96 7.33 -0.62
C PHE A 176 20.09 6.19 0.39
N ALA A 177 20.61 5.02 -0.01
CA ALA A 177 20.72 3.83 0.84
C ALA A 177 21.44 4.08 2.18
N MET A 178 22.44 4.96 2.18
CA MET A 178 23.26 5.28 3.36
C MET A 178 22.84 6.57 4.07
N MET A 179 21.81 7.26 3.58
CA MET A 179 21.33 8.49 4.20
C MET A 179 20.28 8.19 5.26
N ASN A 180 20.46 8.79 6.44
CA ASN A 180 19.55 8.66 7.57
C ASN A 180 19.21 7.19 7.88
N PHE A 181 20.24 6.35 7.92
CA PHE A 181 20.08 4.90 7.98
C PHE A 181 19.20 4.45 9.16
N ASP A 182 19.33 5.12 10.31
CA ASP A 182 18.59 4.81 11.54
C ASP A 182 17.12 5.30 11.55
N ASP A 183 16.72 6.13 10.58
CA ASP A 183 15.33 6.61 10.47
C ASP A 183 14.39 5.55 9.85
N TYR A 184 14.95 4.44 9.32
CA TYR A 184 14.21 3.44 8.54
C TYR A 184 14.48 2.03 9.04
N GLU A 185 13.45 1.20 8.92
CA GLU A 185 13.49 -0.18 9.36
C GLU A 185 14.30 -1.08 8.41
N ALA A 186 14.75 -2.22 8.94
CA ALA A 186 15.49 -3.20 8.17
C ALA A 186 14.65 -3.78 7.02
N ILE A 187 15.18 -3.72 5.80
CA ILE A 187 14.49 -4.23 4.61
C ILE A 187 14.78 -5.72 4.43
N LYS A 188 13.71 -6.52 4.31
CA LYS A 188 13.79 -7.92 3.92
C LYS A 188 14.09 -8.03 2.43
N MET A 189 15.29 -8.47 2.08
CA MET A 189 15.66 -8.74 0.70
C MET A 189 14.83 -9.91 0.14
N ARG A 190 14.26 -9.74 -1.05
CA ARG A 190 13.62 -10.85 -1.78
C ARG A 190 14.72 -11.79 -2.28
N LYS A 191 14.52 -13.09 -2.07
CA LYS A 191 15.38 -14.15 -2.61
C LYS A 191 15.11 -14.38 -4.09
#